data_AF-A0A8J7I665-F1
#
_entry.id   AF-A0A8J7I665-F1
#
_cell.length_a   1.000
_cell.length_b   1.000
_cell.length_c   1.000
_cell.angle_alpha   90.00
_cell.angle_beta   90.00
_cell.angle_gamma   90.00
#
_symmetry.space_group_name_H-M   'P 1'
#
loop_
_entity.id
_entity.type
_entity.pdbx_description
1 polymer ?
#
loop_
_entity_poly.entity_id
_entity_poly.type
_entity_poly.pdbx_seq_one_letter_code
_entity_poly.pdbx_strand_id
1 'polypeptide(L)'
;MTTVAILPVSDASGGKIYRAIAGDKQSTGRTAGEALDALTAQMEDDELNTLLVIQSFRPDWFFSAEQQKRLSELMNLWRTARDRGQTLSPKQQLELDSLVEAELKGATARSAALVQKIGK
;
A
#
# COMPACT_ATOMS: atom_id res chain seq x y z
N MET A 1 15.99 14.99 7.76
CA MET A 1 14.63 15.18 7.20
C MET A 1 13.81 14.00 7.66
N THR A 2 12.81 14.22 8.51
CA THR A 2 12.06 13.14 9.16
C THR A 2 10.84 12.81 8.31
N THR A 3 10.81 11.62 7.71
CA THR A 3 9.67 11.16 6.90
C THR A 3 8.60 10.58 7.81
N VAL A 4 7.37 11.12 7.71
CA VAL A 4 6.21 10.61 8.43
C VAL A 4 5.30 9.84 7.46
N ALA A 5 4.99 8.59 7.78
CA ALA A 5 4.01 7.77 7.06
C ALA A 5 2.72 7.66 7.88
N ILE A 6 1.56 7.95 7.27
CA ILE A 6 0.25 7.79 7.91
C ILE A 6 -0.55 6.70 7.18
N LEU A 7 -0.94 5.65 7.91
CA LEU A 7 -1.65 4.51 7.36
C LEU A 7 -3.01 4.33 8.06
N PRO A 8 -4.09 4.01 7.32
CA PRO A 8 -5.32 3.53 7.96
C PRO A 8 -5.08 2.12 8.52
N VAL A 9 -5.48 1.88 9.76
CA VAL A 9 -5.44 0.56 10.40
C VAL A 9 -6.79 0.26 11.06
N SER A 10 -7.10 -1.02 11.22
CA SER A 10 -8.30 -1.47 11.93
C SER A 10 -8.00 -1.61 13.42
N ASP A 11 -8.87 -1.07 14.26
CA ASP A 11 -8.83 -1.32 15.70
C ASP A 11 -9.36 -2.72 16.05
N ALA A 12 -9.30 -3.09 17.34
CA ALA A 12 -9.79 -4.38 17.85
C ALA A 12 -11.30 -4.61 17.63
N SER A 13 -12.05 -3.55 17.35
CA SER A 13 -13.49 -3.58 17.02
C SER A 13 -13.77 -3.50 15.52
N GLY A 14 -12.73 -3.44 14.66
CA GLY A 14 -12.84 -3.26 13.22
C GLY A 14 -13.09 -1.81 12.78
N GLY A 15 -13.07 -0.85 13.71
CA GLY A 15 -13.16 0.58 13.46
C GLY A 15 -11.93 1.11 12.73
N LYS A 16 -12.12 2.10 11.85
CA LYS A 16 -11.03 2.73 11.11
C LYS A 16 -10.31 3.74 12.01
N ILE A 17 -9.06 3.47 12.33
CA ILE A 17 -8.14 4.40 12.99
C ILE A 17 -6.95 4.68 12.06
N TYR A 18 -6.13 5.66 12.40
CA TYR A 18 -4.95 6.05 11.64
C TYR A 18 -3.71 5.90 12.50
N ARG A 19 -2.62 5.40 11.91
CA ARG A 19 -1.33 5.27 12.56
C ARG A 19 -0.30 6.13 11.84
N ALA A 20 0.35 7.04 12.55
CA ALA A 20 1.47 7.82 12.05
C ALA A 20 2.78 7.19 12.53
N ILE A 21 3.79 7.13 11.67
CA ILE A 21 5.08 6.47 11.91
C ILE A 21 6.19 7.37 11.40
N ALA A 22 7.23 7.59 12.21
CA ALA A 22 8.46 8.28 11.82
C ALA A 22 9.65 7.65 12.54
N GLY A 23 10.50 6.96 11.78
CA GLY A 23 11.63 6.22 12.37
C GLY A 23 11.15 5.15 13.34
N ASP A 24 11.58 5.24 14.59
CA ASP A 24 11.23 4.38 15.72
C ASP A 24 9.98 4.87 16.50
N LYS A 25 9.47 6.06 16.18
CA LYS A 25 8.29 6.64 16.83
C LYS A 25 7.01 6.34 16.05
N GLN A 26 5.95 6.06 16.79
CA GLN A 26 4.62 5.87 16.21
C GLN A 26 3.51 6.36 17.15
N SER A 27 2.38 6.70 16.57
CA SER A 27 1.19 7.14 17.28
C SER A 27 -0.06 6.68 16.53
N THR A 28 -1.19 6.62 17.23
CA THR A 28 -2.49 6.30 16.64
C THR A 28 -3.52 7.37 17.00
N GLY A 29 -4.43 7.65 16.09
CA GLY A 29 -5.55 8.58 16.29
C GLY A 29 -6.79 8.14 15.51
N ARG A 30 -7.95 8.71 15.84
CA ARG A 30 -9.20 8.46 15.09
C ARG A 30 -9.18 9.13 13.72
N THR A 31 -8.37 10.18 13.59
CA THR A 31 -8.12 10.86 12.31
C THR A 31 -6.62 10.85 11.98
N ALA A 32 -6.31 11.05 10.70
CA ALA A 32 -4.92 11.21 10.26
C ALA A 32 -4.23 12.40 10.94
N GLY A 33 -4.96 13.51 11.15
CA GLY A 33 -4.45 14.68 11.87
C GLY A 33 -4.15 14.37 13.33
N GLU A 34 -5.10 13.73 14.04
CA GLU A 34 -4.90 13.34 15.44
C GLU A 34 -3.70 12.38 15.62
N ALA A 35 -3.51 11.44 14.69
CA ALA A 35 -2.34 10.58 14.70
C ALA A 35 -1.05 11.41 14.50
N LEU A 36 -1.05 12.35 13.55
CA LEU A 36 0.10 13.22 13.30
C LEU A 36 0.41 14.11 14.51
N ASP A 37 -0.58 14.77 15.09
CA ASP A 37 -0.44 15.64 16.26
C ASP A 37 0.14 14.87 17.45
N ALA A 38 -0.33 13.64 17.66
CA ALA A 38 0.19 12.74 18.70
C ALA A 38 1.62 12.24 18.40
N LEU A 39 2.04 12.21 17.14
CA LEU A 39 3.42 11.88 16.74
C LEU A 39 4.34 13.08 16.95
N THR A 40 3.89 14.28 16.56
CA THR A 40 4.66 15.52 16.72
C THR A 40 4.84 15.88 18.19
N ALA A 41 3.88 15.55 19.06
CA ALA A 41 4.06 15.70 20.51
C ALA A 41 5.18 14.82 21.10
N GLN A 42 5.60 13.77 20.39
CA GLN A 42 6.74 12.91 20.78
C GLN A 42 8.06 13.39 20.17
N MET A 43 8.05 14.46 19.38
CA MET A 43 9.21 15.03 18.69
C MET A 43 9.54 16.38 19.35
N GLU A 44 10.81 16.59 19.73
CA GLU A 44 11.25 17.88 20.28
C GLU A 44 11.26 18.94 19.15
N ASP A 45 10.90 20.18 19.50
CA ASP A 45 10.41 21.27 18.62
C ASP A 45 11.33 21.70 17.45
N ASP A 46 12.55 21.17 17.30
CA ASP A 46 13.57 21.71 16.39
C ASP A 46 13.83 20.87 15.11
N GLU A 47 13.07 19.79 14.85
CA GLU A 47 13.39 18.83 13.77
C GLU A 47 12.30 18.55 12.72
N LEU A 48 11.17 19.28 12.69
CA LEU A 48 10.05 18.94 11.80
C LEU A 48 10.05 19.67 10.45
N ASN A 49 11.10 19.46 9.67
CA ASN A 49 10.99 19.56 8.20
C ASN A 49 10.31 18.28 7.67
N THR A 50 8.99 18.20 7.87
CA THR A 50 8.17 17.01 7.58
C THR A 50 7.68 17.01 6.13
N LEU A 51 8.08 16.00 5.36
CA LEU A 51 7.55 15.73 4.02
C LEU A 51 6.36 14.77 4.11
N LEU A 52 5.16 15.24 3.75
CA LEU A 52 3.95 14.42 3.67
C LEU A 52 3.82 13.81 2.27
N VAL A 53 3.90 12.48 2.17
CA VAL A 53 3.65 11.75 0.92
C VAL A 53 2.32 11.03 1.00
N ILE A 54 1.37 11.41 0.13
CA ILE A 54 0.10 10.71 -0.04
C ILE A 54 0.23 9.81 -1.28
N GLN A 55 0.44 8.51 -1.07
CA GLN A 55 0.46 7.53 -2.17
C GLN A 55 -0.93 6.93 -2.35
N SER A 56 -1.61 7.33 -3.42
CA SER A 56 -2.87 6.69 -3.83
C SER A 56 -2.54 5.42 -4.62
N PHE A 57 -2.83 4.25 -4.07
CA PHE A 57 -2.71 2.95 -4.75
C PHE A 57 -3.82 2.77 -5.80
N ARG A 58 -3.80 3.61 -6.82
CA ARG A 58 -4.66 3.51 -8.00
C ARG A 58 -3.90 2.80 -9.12
N PRO A 59 -4.60 2.12 -10.04
CA PRO A 59 -3.97 1.69 -11.28
C PRO A 59 -3.28 2.89 -11.92
N ASP A 60 -2.05 2.65 -12.35
CA ASP A 60 -1.15 3.68 -12.83
C ASP A 60 -0.48 3.21 -14.13
N TRP A 61 0.42 4.02 -14.64
CA TRP A 61 1.27 3.69 -15.78
C TRP A 61 2.17 2.46 -15.59
N PHE A 62 2.43 2.02 -14.35
CA PHE A 62 3.24 0.82 -14.05
C PHE A 62 2.38 -0.44 -14.01
N PHE A 63 1.10 -0.33 -13.65
CA PHE A 63 0.12 -1.41 -13.72
C PHE A 63 -1.27 -0.87 -14.01
N SER A 64 -1.78 -1.15 -15.22
CA SER A 64 -2.97 -0.50 -15.75
C SER A 64 -4.26 -0.97 -15.09
N ALA A 65 -5.32 -0.17 -15.22
CA ALA A 65 -6.65 -0.52 -14.70
C ALA A 65 -7.19 -1.80 -15.35
N GLU A 66 -6.86 -2.04 -16.61
CA GLU A 66 -7.25 -3.25 -17.35
C GLU A 66 -6.51 -4.49 -16.81
N GLN A 67 -5.20 -4.37 -16.57
CA GLN A 67 -4.40 -5.44 -15.96
C GLN A 67 -4.89 -5.75 -14.54
N GLN A 68 -5.20 -4.73 -13.75
CA GLN A 68 -5.73 -4.90 -12.40
C GLN A 68 -7.11 -5.58 -12.40
N LYS A 69 -8.00 -5.15 -13.29
CA LYS A 69 -9.31 -5.77 -13.45
C LYS A 69 -9.16 -7.25 -13.81
N ARG A 70 -8.30 -7.54 -14.80
CA ARG A 70 -8.07 -8.92 -15.27
C ARG A 70 -7.45 -9.81 -14.19
N LEU A 71 -6.48 -9.30 -13.44
CA LEU A 71 -5.89 -9.99 -12.31
C LEU A 71 -6.95 -10.33 -11.25
N SER A 72 -7.84 -9.38 -10.93
CA SER A 72 -8.92 -9.59 -9.96
C SER A 72 -9.89 -10.67 -10.41
N GLU A 73 -10.26 -10.69 -11.69
CA GLU A 73 -11.09 -11.75 -12.30
C GLU A 73 -10.43 -13.12 -12.17
N LEU A 74 -9.14 -13.25 -12.55
CA LEU A 74 -8.40 -14.51 -12.47
C LEU A 74 -8.22 -14.97 -11.02
N MET A 75 -7.97 -14.07 -10.08
CA MET A 75 -7.88 -14.39 -8.66
C MET A 75 -9.22 -14.90 -8.08
N ASN A 76 -10.34 -14.36 -8.54
CA ASN A 76 -11.67 -14.85 -8.16
C ASN A 76 -11.93 -16.25 -8.71
N LEU A 77 -11.57 -16.49 -9.98
CA LEU A 77 -11.67 -17.79 -10.62
C LEU A 77 -10.75 -18.81 -9.92
N TRP A 78 -9.53 -18.41 -9.59
CA TRP A 78 -8.56 -19.24 -8.88
C TRP A 78 -9.10 -19.65 -7.50
N ARG A 79 -9.63 -18.69 -6.72
CA ARG A 79 -10.25 -18.98 -5.42
C ARG A 79 -11.43 -19.94 -5.56
N THR A 80 -12.31 -19.70 -6.53
CA THR A 80 -13.47 -20.58 -6.78
C THR A 80 -13.04 -22.00 -7.16
N ALA A 81 -12.02 -22.15 -8.02
CA ALA A 81 -11.49 -23.45 -8.40
C ALA A 81 -10.87 -24.16 -7.19
N ARG A 82 -10.01 -23.46 -6.45
CA ARG A 82 -9.36 -23.97 -5.24
C ARG A 82 -10.37 -24.45 -4.20
N ASP A 83 -11.42 -23.68 -3.93
CA ASP A 83 -12.45 -24.02 -2.95
C ASP A 83 -13.27 -25.26 -3.38
N ARG A 84 -13.27 -25.60 -4.68
CA ARG A 84 -13.85 -26.82 -5.25
C ARG A 84 -12.84 -27.97 -5.41
N GLY A 85 -11.61 -27.80 -4.94
CA GLY A 85 -10.52 -28.78 -5.15
C GLY A 85 -10.05 -28.88 -6.60
N GLN A 86 -10.38 -27.89 -7.43
CA GLN A 86 -10.01 -27.80 -8.83
C GLN A 86 -8.84 -26.82 -9.02
N THR A 87 -8.17 -26.93 -10.16
CA THR A 87 -7.13 -25.98 -10.58
C THR A 87 -7.62 -25.16 -11.76
N LEU A 88 -7.04 -23.96 -11.93
CA LEU A 88 -7.21 -23.20 -13.16
C LEU A 88 -6.68 -23.99 -14.36
N SER A 89 -7.17 -23.67 -15.55
CA SER A 89 -6.58 -24.21 -16.78
C SER A 89 -5.13 -23.72 -16.93
N PRO A 90 -4.24 -24.47 -17.61
CA PRO A 90 -2.84 -24.07 -17.78
C PRO A 90 -2.67 -22.68 -18.40
N LYS A 91 -3.54 -22.33 -19.36
CA LYS A 91 -3.54 -21.01 -19.99
C LYS A 91 -3.90 -19.89 -19.00
N GLN A 92 -4.89 -20.11 -18.15
CA GLN A 92 -5.29 -19.15 -17.12
C GLN A 92 -4.25 -19.01 -16.01
N GLN A 93 -3.60 -20.11 -15.63
CA GLN A 93 -2.51 -20.07 -14.66
C GLN A 93 -1.32 -19.26 -15.18
N LEU A 94 -0.90 -19.51 -16.43
CA LEU A 94 0.16 -18.73 -17.09
C LEU A 94 -0.18 -17.24 -17.17
N GLU A 95 -1.43 -16.91 -17.51
CA GLU A 95 -1.91 -15.52 -17.55
C GLU A 95 -1.88 -14.88 -16.16
N LEU A 96 -2.33 -15.62 -15.13
CA LEU A 96 -2.30 -15.17 -13.74
C LEU A 96 -0.87 -14.91 -13.27
N ASP A 97 0.04 -15.85 -13.51
CA ASP A 97 1.45 -15.72 -13.12
C ASP A 97 2.11 -14.52 -13.82
N SER A 98 1.83 -14.30 -15.10
CA SER A 98 2.33 -13.15 -15.85
C SER A 98 1.80 -11.82 -15.30
N LEU A 99 0.54 -11.76 -14.86
CA LEU A 99 -0.04 -10.54 -14.29
C LEU A 99 0.48 -10.27 -12.88
N VAL A 100 0.71 -11.31 -12.08
CA VAL A 100 1.34 -11.19 -10.77
C VAL A 100 2.76 -10.65 -10.90
N GLU A 101 3.55 -11.19 -11.83
CA GLU A 101 4.90 -10.70 -12.12
C GLU A 101 4.90 -9.24 -12.60
N ALA A 102 3.93 -8.87 -13.44
CA ALA A 102 3.77 -7.50 -13.91
C ALA A 102 3.44 -6.53 -12.75
N GLU A 103 2.54 -6.91 -11.85
CA GLU A 103 2.22 -6.08 -10.67
C GLU A 103 3.41 -5.98 -9.71
N LEU A 104 4.19 -7.05 -9.52
CA LEU A 104 5.40 -7.02 -8.70
C LEU A 104 6.45 -6.05 -9.27
N LYS A 105 6.67 -6.08 -10.58
CA LYS A 105 7.54 -5.12 -11.28
C LYS A 105 7.00 -3.69 -11.14
N GLY A 106 5.69 -3.52 -11.30
CA GLY A 106 5.05 -2.22 -11.14
C GLY A 106 5.18 -1.67 -9.73
N ALA A 107 5.04 -2.50 -8.70
CA ALA A 107 5.27 -2.14 -7.30
C ALA A 107 6.72 -1.72 -7.05
N THR A 108 7.68 -2.44 -7.63
CA THR A 108 9.12 -2.10 -7.54
C THR A 108 9.40 -0.76 -8.19
N ALA A 109 8.85 -0.51 -9.39
CA ALA A 109 9.01 0.75 -10.10
C ALA A 109 8.36 1.93 -9.34
N ARG A 110 7.18 1.72 -8.74
CA ARG A 110 6.53 2.70 -7.85
C ARG A 110 7.43 3.08 -6.67
N SER A 111 8.00 2.09 -5.99
CA SER A 111 8.91 2.32 -4.87
C SER A 111 10.17 3.07 -5.31
N ALA A 112 10.78 2.69 -6.44
CA ALA A 112 11.94 3.37 -6.98
C ALA A 112 11.64 4.84 -7.36
N ALA A 113 10.51 5.09 -8.02
CA ALA A 113 10.07 6.43 -8.37
C ALA A 113 9.79 7.29 -7.12
N LEU A 114 9.28 6.67 -6.05
CA LEU A 114 9.08 7.35 -4.77
C LEU A 114 10.41 7.73 -4.12
N VAL A 115 11.37 6.81 -4.04
CA VAL A 115 12.71 7.09 -3.48
C VAL A 115 13.39 8.24 -4.23
N GLN A 116 13.30 8.29 -5.56
CA GLN A 116 13.86 9.40 -6.34
C GLN A 116 13.20 10.76 -6.04
N LYS A 117 11.91 10.77 -5.68
CA LYS A 117 11.20 12.01 -5.33
C LYS A 117 11.50 12.50 -3.92
N ILE A 118 11.83 11.59 -3.00
CA ILE A 118 12.18 11.92 -1.60
C ILE A 118 13.67 12.25 -1.46
N GLY A 119 14.55 11.70 -2.30
CA GLY A 119 16.00 11.93 -2.26
C GLY A 119 16.48 13.22 -2.92
N LYS A 120 15.57 14.12 -3.35
CA LYS A 120 15.87 15.47 -3.81
C LYS A 120 15.41 16.48 -2.76
#